data_AF-A0A496Q7S6-F1
#
_entry.id   AF-A0A496Q7S6-F1
#
_cell.length_a   1.000
_cell.length_b   1.000
_cell.length_c   1.000
_cell.angle_alpha   90.00
_cell.angle_beta   90.00
_cell.angle_gamma   90.00
#
_symmetry.space_group_name_H-M   'P 1'
#
loop_
_entity.id
_entity.type
_entity.pdbx_description
1 polymer ?
#
loop_
_entity_poly.entity_id
_entity_poly.type
_entity_poly.pdbx_seq_one_letter_code
_entity_poly.pdbx_strand_id
1 'polypeptide(L)'
;MGSLIYGKIGKRYPFKKSINVSLFINSIYLISFVTVLKFHPSKLFAFFSCFLLGGFSSPVVVGINALIHSESQNIFWGRIFSSLEVVMHFAFIAFMFLSSYLAGFFSPFTIIVSVGIIIFFFSSFRLLNEPKDND
;
A
#
# COMPACT_ATOMS: atom_id res chain seq x y z
N MET A 1 4.07 -14.35 2.80
CA MET A 1 4.16 -14.37 4.29
C MET A 1 3.27 -13.32 4.95
N GLY A 2 3.37 -12.03 4.58
CA GLY A 2 2.47 -11.00 5.13
C GLY A 2 0.98 -11.30 4.96
N SER A 3 0.60 -11.91 3.83
CA SER A 3 -0.80 -12.27 3.53
C SER A 3 -1.33 -13.39 4.42
N LEU A 4 -0.48 -14.33 4.83
CA LEU A 4 -0.84 -15.42 5.75
C LEU A 4 -1.01 -14.90 7.17
N ILE A 5 -0.11 -14.01 7.60
CA ILE A 5 -0.19 -13.35 8.92
C ILE A 5 -1.47 -12.51 8.99
N TYR A 6 -1.73 -11.72 7.96
CA TYR A 6 -2.94 -10.92 7.89
C TYR A 6 -4.20 -11.77 7.73
N GLY A 7 -4.20 -12.84 6.94
CA GLY A 7 -5.34 -13.76 6.84
C GLY A 7 -5.71 -14.45 8.16
N LYS A 8 -4.73 -14.64 9.05
CA LYS A 8 -4.94 -15.22 10.40
C LYS A 8 -5.45 -14.19 11.42
N ILE A 9 -4.98 -12.93 11.34
CA ILE A 9 -5.29 -11.86 12.32
C ILE A 9 -6.47 -10.99 11.87
N GLY A 10 -6.63 -10.79 10.57
CA GLY A 10 -7.59 -9.88 9.93
C GLY A 10 -9.05 -10.30 10.03
N LYS A 11 -9.35 -11.55 10.41
CA LYS A 11 -10.74 -11.99 10.69
C LYS A 11 -11.42 -11.23 11.82
N ARG A 12 -10.67 -10.52 12.68
CA ARG A 12 -11.21 -9.75 13.81
C ARG A 12 -11.46 -8.26 13.51
N TYR A 13 -11.07 -7.74 12.34
CA TYR A 13 -11.15 -6.31 12.04
C TYR A 13 -11.91 -6.05 10.74
N PRO A 14 -12.70 -4.96 10.66
CA PRO A 14 -13.37 -4.59 9.42
C PRO A 14 -12.35 -4.30 8.31
N PHE A 15 -12.57 -4.86 7.12
CA PHE A 15 -11.62 -4.84 6.01
C PHE A 15 -11.19 -3.41 5.64
N LYS A 16 -12.15 -2.47 5.60
CA LYS A 16 -11.91 -1.05 5.26
C LYS A 16 -10.92 -0.39 6.22
N LYS A 17 -11.16 -0.54 7.52
CA LYS A 17 -10.30 0.02 8.59
C LYS A 17 -8.89 -0.52 8.50
N SER A 18 -8.77 -1.83 8.26
CA SER A 18 -7.46 -2.45 8.14
C SER A 18 -6.68 -1.98 6.92
N ILE A 19 -7.35 -1.76 5.78
CA ILE A 19 -6.70 -1.20 4.58
C ILE A 19 -6.18 0.21 4.91
N ASN A 20 -7.02 1.06 5.52
CA ASN A 20 -6.65 2.44 5.86
C ASN A 20 -5.47 2.51 6.84
N VAL A 21 -5.50 1.70 7.91
CA VAL A 21 -4.40 1.63 8.89
C VAL A 21 -3.11 1.14 8.24
N SER A 22 -3.18 0.12 7.39
CA SER A 22 -1.99 -0.39 6.69
C SER A 22 -1.44 0.63 5.68
N LEU A 23 -2.28 1.36 4.96
CA LEU A 23 -1.84 2.46 4.09
C LEU A 23 -1.14 3.56 4.89
N PHE A 24 -1.69 3.93 6.05
CA PHE A 24 -1.07 4.92 6.94
C PHE A 24 0.31 4.44 7.45
N ILE A 25 0.41 3.21 7.96
CA ILE A 25 1.69 2.65 8.44
C ILE A 25 2.72 2.57 7.30
N ASN A 26 2.32 2.13 6.11
CA ASN A 26 3.20 2.08 4.95
C ASN A 26 3.73 3.47 4.56
N SER A 27 2.90 4.51 4.63
CA SER A 27 3.32 5.87 4.27
C SER A 27 4.42 6.40 5.21
N ILE A 28 4.25 6.21 6.53
CA ILE A 28 5.26 6.57 7.53
C ILE A 28 6.53 5.75 7.31
N TYR A 29 6.38 4.45 7.09
CA TYR A 29 7.50 3.55 6.89
C TYR A 29 8.30 3.87 5.63
N LEU A 30 7.64 4.23 4.52
CA LEU A 30 8.28 4.61 3.26
C LEU A 30 9.14 5.87 3.43
N ILE A 31 8.60 6.91 4.08
CA ILE A 31 9.32 8.16 4.35
C ILE A 31 10.53 7.89 5.25
N SER A 32 10.33 7.12 6.33
CA SER A 32 11.41 6.73 7.25
C SER A 32 12.49 5.92 6.54
N PHE A 33 12.10 4.92 5.75
CA PHE A 33 12.98 4.05 4.97
C PHE A 33 13.92 4.85 4.07
N VAL A 34 13.37 5.74 3.24
CA VAL A 34 14.17 6.53 2.31
C VAL A 34 15.05 7.56 3.03
N THR A 35 14.58 8.11 4.15
CA THR A 35 15.36 9.03 4.98
C THR A 35 16.55 8.32 5.62
N VAL A 36 16.34 7.17 6.26
CA VAL A 36 17.41 6.40 6.89
C VAL A 36 18.40 5.89 5.84
N LEU A 37 17.92 5.43 4.68
CA LEU A 37 18.81 4.95 3.62
C LEU A 37 19.70 6.05 3.04
N LYS A 38 19.23 7.30 3.03
CA LYS A 38 20.03 8.46 2.62
C LYS A 38 21.16 8.77 3.61
N PHE A 39 20.92 8.67 4.91
CA PHE A 39 21.93 8.95 5.95
C PHE A 39 22.85 7.75 6.22
N HIS A 40 22.32 6.53 6.13
CA HIS A 40 23.03 5.28 6.41
C HIS A 40 22.82 4.28 5.27
N PRO A 41 23.61 4.37 4.18
CA PRO A 41 23.49 3.47 3.04
C PRO A 41 24.00 2.06 3.39
N SER A 42 23.10 1.23 3.94
CA SER A 42 23.35 -0.17 4.28
C SER A 42 22.52 -1.09 3.39
N LYS A 43 23.18 -1.99 2.66
CA LYS A 43 22.50 -2.99 1.82
C LYS A 43 21.62 -3.93 2.64
N LEU A 44 22.13 -4.37 3.80
CA LEU A 44 21.40 -5.28 4.68
C LEU A 44 20.13 -4.63 5.24
N PHE A 45 20.22 -3.35 5.61
CA PHE A 45 19.06 -2.56 6.02
C PHE A 45 18.05 -2.46 4.88
N ALA A 46 18.50 -2.18 3.65
CA ALA A 46 17.60 -2.08 2.49
C ALA A 46 16.83 -3.38 2.23
N PHE A 47 17.50 -4.53 2.27
CA PHE A 47 16.84 -5.82 2.09
C PHE A 47 15.80 -6.11 3.17
N PHE A 48 16.17 -5.93 4.44
CA PHE A 48 15.27 -6.17 5.56
C PHE A 48 14.07 -5.22 5.57
N SER A 49 14.30 -3.93 5.28
CA SER A 49 13.24 -2.94 5.19
C SER A 49 12.30 -3.19 4.01
N CYS A 50 12.81 -3.64 2.86
CA CYS A 50 11.96 -4.01 1.73
C CYS A 50 11.04 -5.19 2.08
N PHE A 51 11.56 -6.18 2.81
CA PHE A 51 10.76 -7.29 3.31
C PHE A 51 9.64 -6.82 4.26
N LEU A 52 9.97 -5.93 5.21
CA LEU A 52 8.99 -5.35 6.13
C LEU A 52 7.92 -4.52 5.42
N LEU A 53 8.33 -3.67 4.48
CA LEU A 53 7.40 -2.85 3.69
C LEU A 53 6.44 -3.72 2.89
N GLY A 54 6.92 -4.80 2.27
CA GLY A 54 6.05 -5.79 1.62
C GLY A 54 5.10 -6.48 2.61
N GLY A 55 5.57 -6.77 3.81
CA GLY A 55 4.76 -7.29 4.91
C GLY A 55 3.60 -6.36 5.29
N PHE A 56 3.89 -5.08 5.50
CA PHE A 56 2.89 -4.05 5.84
C PHE A 56 1.98 -3.66 4.67
N SER A 57 2.41 -3.85 3.43
CA SER A 57 1.59 -3.65 2.23
C SER A 57 0.60 -4.80 1.99
N SER A 58 0.90 -5.99 2.51
CA SER A 58 0.08 -7.17 2.26
C SER A 58 -1.39 -7.07 2.73
N PRO A 59 -1.72 -6.50 3.90
CA PRO A 59 -3.10 -6.29 4.32
C PRO A 59 -3.94 -5.47 3.33
N VAL A 60 -3.32 -4.56 2.57
CA VAL A 60 -4.03 -3.74 1.57
C VAL A 60 -4.58 -4.63 0.47
N VAL A 61 -3.72 -5.47 -0.13
CA VAL A 61 -4.11 -6.37 -1.21
C VAL A 61 -5.11 -7.42 -0.73
N VAL A 62 -4.87 -8.03 0.44
CA VAL A 62 -5.77 -9.05 0.99
C VAL A 62 -7.13 -8.44 1.37
N GLY A 63 -7.14 -7.26 1.98
CA GLY A 63 -8.36 -6.56 2.36
C GLY A 63 -9.20 -6.16 1.14
N ILE A 64 -8.58 -5.67 0.06
CA ILE A 64 -9.28 -5.34 -1.19
C ILE A 64 -9.92 -6.59 -1.80
N ASN A 65 -9.16 -7.70 -1.86
CA ASN A 65 -9.68 -8.95 -2.41
C ASN A 65 -10.84 -9.51 -1.56
N ALA A 66 -10.76 -9.42 -0.23
CA ALA A 66 -11.83 -9.84 0.66
C ALA A 66 -13.07 -8.94 0.57
N LEU A 67 -12.87 -7.62 0.40
CA LEU A 67 -13.96 -6.67 0.21
C LEU A 67 -14.71 -6.94 -1.11
N ILE A 68 -13.98 -7.18 -2.20
CA ILE A 68 -14.59 -7.57 -3.47
C ILE A 68 -15.38 -8.86 -3.32
N HIS A 69 -14.81 -9.85 -2.64
CA HIS A 69 -15.46 -11.14 -2.42
C HIS A 69 -16.76 -11.02 -1.61
N SER A 70 -16.82 -10.11 -0.64
CA SER A 70 -18.01 -9.88 0.20
C SER A 70 -19.10 -9.05 -0.48
N GLU A 71 -18.73 -8.09 -1.33
CA GLU A 71 -19.66 -7.14 -1.96
C GLU A 71 -20.13 -7.57 -3.37
N SER A 72 -19.50 -8.58 -4.00
CA SER A 72 -19.81 -8.97 -5.38
C SER A 72 -20.51 -10.33 -5.48
N GLN A 73 -21.43 -10.43 -6.44
CA GLN A 73 -22.11 -11.70 -6.75
C GLN A 73 -21.11 -12.71 -7.34
N ASN A 74 -21.16 -13.95 -6.87
CA ASN A 74 -20.23 -15.04 -7.20
C ASN A 74 -19.96 -15.21 -8.71
N ILE A 75 -20.94 -14.91 -9.56
CA ILE A 75 -20.87 -15.08 -11.02
C ILE A 75 -19.86 -14.09 -11.67
N PHE A 76 -19.61 -12.94 -11.04
CA PHE A 76 -18.77 -11.88 -11.60
C PHE A 76 -17.34 -11.84 -11.06
N TRP A 77 -16.97 -12.71 -10.10
CA TRP A 77 -15.67 -12.67 -9.44
C TRP A 77 -14.50 -12.71 -10.43
N GLY A 78 -14.49 -13.67 -11.37
CA GLY A 78 -13.40 -13.81 -12.33
C GLY A 78 -13.19 -12.55 -13.18
N ARG A 79 -14.28 -11.88 -13.58
CA ARG A 79 -14.22 -10.64 -14.37
C ARG A 79 -13.69 -9.47 -13.54
N ILE A 80 -14.13 -9.34 -12.29
CA ILE A 80 -13.70 -8.26 -11.40
C ILE A 80 -12.22 -8.42 -11.04
N PHE A 81 -11.79 -9.63 -10.64
CA PHE A 81 -10.39 -9.89 -10.30
C PHE A 81 -9.46 -9.69 -11.50
N SER A 82 -9.84 -10.20 -12.68
CA SER A 82 -9.06 -9.97 -13.91
C SER A 82 -8.94 -8.49 -14.25
N SER A 83 -10.04 -7.72 -14.14
CA SER A 83 -10.01 -6.28 -14.38
C SER A 83 -9.12 -5.55 -13.39
N LEU A 84 -9.15 -5.94 -12.11
CA LEU A 84 -8.33 -5.34 -11.06
C LEU A 84 -6.84 -5.60 -11.30
N GLU A 85 -6.47 -6.80 -11.72
CA GLU A 85 -5.09 -7.14 -12.10
C GLU A 85 -4.58 -6.26 -13.25
N VAL A 86 -5.40 -6.07 -14.29
CA VAL A 86 -5.08 -5.16 -15.39
C VAL A 86 -4.88 -3.72 -14.89
N VAL A 87 -5.75 -3.24 -14.00
CA VAL A 87 -5.62 -1.88 -13.41
C VAL A 87 -4.33 -1.75 -12.57
N MET A 88 -3.96 -2.75 -11.79
CA MET A 88 -2.73 -2.75 -11.00
C MET A 88 -1.49 -2.67 -11.90
N HIS A 89 -1.42 -3.49 -12.95
CA HIS A 89 -0.30 -3.47 -13.88
C HIS A 89 -0.24 -2.18 -14.69
N PHE A 90 -1.39 -1.68 -15.13
CA PHE A 90 -1.46 -0.40 -15.84
C PHE A 90 -0.98 0.76 -14.96
N ALA A 91 -1.43 0.81 -13.69
CA ALA A 91 -0.97 1.81 -12.74
C ALA A 91 0.55 1.70 -12.51
N PHE A 92 1.09 0.48 -12.36
CA PHE A 92 2.53 0.27 -12.23
C PHE A 92 3.31 0.85 -13.41
N ILE A 93 2.88 0.56 -14.65
CA ILE A 93 3.51 1.10 -15.86
C ILE A 93 3.42 2.62 -15.92
N ALA A 94 2.23 3.19 -15.63
CA ALA A 94 2.02 4.63 -15.63
C ALA A 94 2.93 5.34 -14.60
N PHE A 95 3.04 4.81 -13.38
CA PHE A 95 3.92 5.35 -12.35
C PHE A 95 5.41 5.17 -12.69
N MET A 96 5.79 4.09 -13.38
CA MET A 96 7.15 3.90 -13.85
C MET A 96 7.53 4.97 -14.88
N PHE A 97 6.66 5.25 -15.86
CA PHE A 97 6.86 6.34 -16.82
C PHE A 97 6.92 7.70 -16.15
N LEU A 98 5.98 7.99 -15.24
CA LEU A 98 5.94 9.26 -14.51
C LEU A 98 7.20 9.46 -13.66
N SER A 99 7.63 8.43 -12.93
CA SER A 99 8.84 8.47 -12.11
C SER A 99 10.10 8.68 -12.96
N SER A 100 10.19 8.00 -14.10
CA SER A 100 11.30 8.17 -15.05
C SER A 100 11.38 9.60 -15.59
N TYR A 101 10.24 10.17 -15.98
CA TYR A 101 10.16 11.56 -16.42
C TYR A 101 10.57 12.54 -15.31
N LEU A 102 10.06 12.35 -14.09
CA LEU A 102 10.41 13.18 -12.93
C LEU A 102 11.87 13.05 -12.51
N ALA A 103 12.51 11.90 -12.75
CA ALA A 103 13.93 11.68 -12.45
C ALA A 103 14.86 12.56 -13.30
N GLY A 104 14.37 13.12 -14.41
CA GLY A 104 15.10 14.15 -15.16
C GLY A 104 15.20 15.50 -14.44
N PHE A 105 14.30 15.77 -13.49
CA PHE A 105 14.21 17.05 -12.78
C PHE A 105 14.50 16.94 -11.28
N PHE A 106 14.17 15.81 -10.66
CA PHE A 106 14.21 15.60 -9.23
C PHE A 106 15.07 14.40 -8.84
N SER A 107 15.70 14.48 -7.66
CA SER A 107 16.43 13.34 -7.12
C SER A 107 15.47 12.19 -6.77
N PRO A 108 15.90 10.91 -6.86
CA PRO A 108 15.06 9.77 -6.46
C PRO A 108 14.53 9.88 -5.03
N PHE A 109 15.33 10.48 -4.13
CA PHE A 109 14.91 10.78 -2.76
C PHE A 109 13.68 11.67 -2.72
N THR A 110 13.69 12.78 -3.46
CA THR A 110 12.58 13.75 -3.50
C THR A 110 11.32 13.10 -4.06
N ILE A 111 11.45 12.29 -5.11
CA ILE A 111 10.31 11.60 -5.72
C ILE A 111 9.65 10.66 -4.71
N ILE A 112 10.41 9.78 -4.06
CA ILE A 112 9.83 8.79 -3.13
C ILE A 112 9.26 9.48 -1.87
N VAL A 113 9.94 10.49 -1.33
CA VAL A 113 9.42 11.26 -0.18
C VAL A 113 8.12 11.97 -0.54
N SER A 114 8.03 12.59 -1.73
CA SER A 114 6.80 13.26 -2.18
C SER A 114 5.62 12.29 -2.28
N VAL A 115 5.83 11.09 -2.84
CA VAL A 115 4.82 10.03 -2.91
C VAL A 115 4.40 9.59 -1.51
N GLY A 116 5.36 9.38 -0.61
CA GLY A 116 5.08 9.05 0.79
C GLY A 116 4.22 10.09 1.49
N ILE A 117 4.51 11.38 1.29
CA ILE A 117 3.74 12.50 1.85
C ILE A 117 2.31 12.51 1.31
N ILE A 118 2.12 12.33 -0.01
CA ILE A 118 0.78 12.27 -0.63
C ILE A 118 -0.05 11.13 -0.03
N ILE A 119 0.55 9.93 0.07
CA ILE A 119 -0.13 8.76 0.66
C ILE A 119 -0.44 9.00 2.14
N PHE A 120 0.48 9.63 2.88
CA PHE A 120 0.28 9.96 4.29
C PHE A 120 -0.94 10.87 4.47
N PHE A 121 -1.00 12.01 3.76
CA PHE A 121 -2.13 12.92 3.85
C PHE A 121 -3.45 12.26 3.45
N PHE A 122 -3.45 11.50 2.35
CA PHE A 122 -4.64 10.76 1.90
C PHE A 122 -5.12 9.76 2.96
N SER A 123 -4.18 9.00 3.53
CA SER A 123 -4.50 7.97 4.54
C SER A 123 -4.95 8.59 5.86
N SER A 124 -4.31 9.67 6.31
CA SER A 124 -4.72 10.43 7.49
C SER A 124 -6.13 10.99 7.34
N PHE A 125 -6.44 11.60 6.19
CA PHE A 125 -7.78 12.14 5.92
C PHE A 125 -8.83 11.04 5.94
N ARG A 126 -8.54 9.87 5.33
CA ARG A 126 -9.46 8.73 5.40
C ARG A 126 -9.64 8.19 6.81
N LEU A 127 -8.58 8.07 7.59
CA LEU A 127 -8.63 7.52 8.94
C LEU A 127 -9.39 8.45 9.91
N LEU A 128 -9.32 9.76 9.71
CA LEU A 128 -10.07 10.76 10.48
C LEU A 128 -11.56 10.78 10.13
N ASN A 129 -11.90 10.58 8.86
CA ASN A 129 -13.28 10.60 8.37
C ASN A 129 -13.94 9.22 8.36
N GLU A 130 -13.24 8.18 8.81
CA GLU A 130 -13.81 6.85 8.91
C GLU A 130 -14.89 6.89 10.01
N PRO A 131 -16.19 6.77 9.67
CA PRO A 131 -17.21 6.70 10.69
C PRO A 131 -16.87 5.50 11.58
N LYS A 132 -17.04 5.66 12.90
CA LYS A 132 -17.02 4.52 13.80
C LYS A 132 -18.21 3.64 13.40
N ASP A 133 -17.99 2.69 12.51
CA ASP A 133 -18.89 1.56 12.35
C ASP A 133 -18.92 0.86 13.71
N ASN A 134 -20.00 1.14 14.44
CA ASN A 134 -20.48 0.32 15.53
C ASN A 134 -21.16 -0.88 14.86
N ASP A 135 -20.39 -1.91 14.58
CA ASP A 135 -20.93 -3.28 14.53
C ASP A 135 -20.85 -3.89 15.94
#